data_AF-A0A7W6AN23-F1
#
_entry.id   AF-A0A7W6AN23-F1
#
_cell.length_a   1.000
_cell.length_b   1.000
_cell.length_c   1.000
_cell.angle_alpha   90.00
_cell.angle_beta   90.00
_cell.angle_gamma   90.00
#
_symmetry.space_group_name_H-M   'P 1'
#
loop_
_entity.id
_entity.type
_entity.pdbx_description
1 polymer ?
#
loop_
_entity_poly.entity_id
_entity_poly.type
_entity_poly.pdbx_seq_one_letter_code
_entity_poly.pdbx_strand_id
1 'polypeptide(L)'
;MSNVIRPTFGARPKPDAPPPPAAPEHRALRIFGQAAGYTVALIQDEDDRTGPALKVVVGPTTGNEVEAVAILPALPEGEADADVVGLAILRTLEVIEAAGRDPEIA
;
A
#
# COMPACT_ATOMS: atom_id res chain seq x y z
N MET A 1 -24.69 -26.44 -3.92
CA MET A 1 -23.27 -26.15 -4.20
C MET A 1 -23.15 -25.47 -5.56
N SER A 2 -23.06 -24.14 -5.57
CA SER A 2 -22.72 -23.36 -6.77
C SER A 2 -21.91 -22.14 -6.29
N ASN A 3 -20.61 -22.35 -6.05
CA ASN A 3 -19.68 -21.28 -5.76
C ASN A 3 -19.11 -20.78 -7.09
N VAL A 4 -19.96 -20.11 -7.87
CA VAL A 4 -19.55 -19.48 -9.13
C VAL A 4 -19.33 -18.00 -8.85
N ILE A 5 -18.06 -17.57 -8.83
CA ILE A 5 -17.71 -16.15 -8.83
C ILE A 5 -18.05 -15.62 -10.23
N ARG A 6 -19.04 -14.73 -10.34
CA ARG A 6 -19.37 -14.05 -11.59
C ARG A 6 -18.66 -12.70 -11.60
N PRO A 7 -17.68 -12.46 -12.49
CA PRO A 7 -17.05 -11.16 -12.61
C PRO A 7 -18.07 -10.16 -13.17
N THR A 8 -18.50 -9.20 -12.36
CA THR A 8 -19.39 -8.12 -12.79
C THR A 8 -18.58 -6.93 -13.28
N PHE A 9 -17.87 -7.09 -14.41
CA PHE A 9 -17.20 -5.97 -15.07
C PHE A 9 -18.25 -4.99 -15.61
N GLY A 10 -18.22 -3.73 -15.15
CA GLY A 10 -19.10 -2.66 -15.62
C GLY A 10 -20.48 -2.57 -14.97
N ALA A 11 -20.77 -3.34 -13.92
CA ALA A 11 -22.01 -3.19 -13.18
C ALA A 11 -21.98 -1.90 -12.32
N ARG A 12 -22.99 -1.04 -12.49
CA ARG A 12 -23.16 0.16 -11.67
C ARG A 12 -23.45 -0.28 -10.22
N PRO A 13 -22.79 0.29 -9.20
CA PRO A 13 -23.04 -0.07 -7.80
C PRO A 13 -24.53 0.07 -7.48
N LYS A 14 -25.10 -0.95 -6.83
CA LYS A 14 -26.49 -0.92 -6.37
C LYS A 14 -26.62 0.18 -5.31
N PRO A 15 -27.60 1.11 -5.40
CA PRO A 15 -27.70 2.26 -4.48
C PRO A 15 -27.84 1.91 -3.00
N ASP A 16 -28.31 0.69 -2.68
CA ASP A 16 -28.54 0.21 -1.31
C ASP A 16 -27.50 -0.83 -0.84
N ALA A 17 -26.30 -0.85 -1.44
CA ALA A 17 -25.22 -1.61 -0.83
C ALA A 17 -24.90 -0.98 0.54
N PRO A 18 -24.89 -1.75 1.64
CA PRO A 18 -24.40 -1.25 2.92
C PRO A 18 -23.03 -0.61 2.71
N PRO A 19 -22.73 0.53 3.34
CA PRO A 19 -21.41 1.15 3.22
C PRO A 19 -20.36 0.07 3.51
N PRO A 20 -19.26 0.03 2.74
CA PRO A 20 -18.18 -0.91 3.02
C PRO A 20 -17.77 -0.74 4.49
N PRO A 21 -17.43 -1.83 5.19
CA PRO A 21 -16.97 -1.75 6.56
C PRO A 21 -15.85 -0.71 6.65
N ALA A 22 -15.83 0.05 7.75
CA ALA A 22 -14.80 1.04 8.01
C ALA A 22 -13.42 0.45 7.71
N ALA A 23 -12.60 1.19 6.97
CA ALA A 23 -11.25 0.74 6.63
C ALA A 23 -10.54 0.37 7.95
N PRO A 24 -9.93 -0.83 8.04
CA PRO A 24 -9.24 -1.23 9.26
C PRO A 24 -8.25 -0.15 9.67
N GLU A 25 -8.22 0.18 10.96
CA GLU A 25 -7.28 1.16 11.52
C GLU A 25 -5.87 0.57 11.42
N HIS A 26 -5.19 0.85 10.31
CA HIS A 26 -3.85 0.38 10.07
C HIS A 26 -2.87 1.13 10.97
N ARG A 27 -2.19 0.40 11.85
CA ARG A 27 -1.08 0.96 12.63
C ARG A 27 0.17 1.00 11.77
N ALA A 28 0.64 2.21 11.46
CA ALA A 28 1.97 2.39 10.89
C ALA A 28 3.03 1.95 11.91
N LEU A 29 3.76 0.89 11.56
CA LEU A 29 4.89 0.39 12.36
C LEU A 29 6.13 1.25 12.11
N ARG A 30 6.35 1.65 10.85
CA ARG A 30 7.53 2.43 10.45
C ARG A 30 7.27 3.19 9.15
N ILE A 31 7.83 4.39 9.04
CA ILE A 31 7.89 5.13 7.78
C ILE A 31 9.29 4.94 7.19
N PHE A 32 9.37 4.55 5.91
CA PHE A 32 10.64 4.43 5.21
C PHE A 32 11.11 5.78 4.68
N GLY A 33 10.19 6.60 4.17
CA GLY A 33 10.50 7.93 3.66
C GLY A 33 9.40 8.49 2.78
N GLN A 34 9.70 9.64 2.15
CA GLN A 34 8.80 10.34 1.24
C GLN A 34 9.60 10.83 0.02
N ALA A 35 9.03 10.68 -1.18
CA ALA A 35 9.59 11.18 -2.43
C ALA A 35 8.51 11.24 -3.51
N ALA A 36 8.66 12.15 -4.48
CA ALA A 36 7.74 12.32 -5.62
C ALA A 36 6.27 12.56 -5.21
N GLY A 37 6.02 13.16 -4.03
CA GLY A 37 4.68 13.39 -3.50
C GLY A 37 4.00 12.16 -2.88
N TYR A 38 4.76 11.07 -2.63
CA TYR A 38 4.27 9.86 -1.99
C TYR A 38 5.05 9.54 -0.70
N THR A 39 4.38 8.87 0.24
CA THR A 39 4.95 8.28 1.45
C THR A 39 5.02 6.77 1.31
N VAL A 40 6.16 6.19 1.69
CA VAL A 40 6.36 4.74 1.77
C VAL A 40 6.44 4.33 3.23
N ALA A 41 5.60 3.38 3.64
CA ALA A 41 5.51 2.95 5.03
C ALA A 41 5.31 1.43 5.16
N LEU A 42 5.62 0.92 6.34
CA LEU A 42 5.28 -0.42 6.80
C LEU A 42 4.10 -0.31 7.78
N ILE A 43 3.04 -1.05 7.50
CA ILE A 43 1.89 -1.20 8.38
C ILE A 43 1.74 -2.67 8.79
N GLN A 44 1.11 -2.89 9.93
CA GLN A 44 0.60 -4.21 10.31
C GLN A 44 -0.87 -4.30 9.93
N ASP A 45 -1.23 -5.38 9.25
CA ASP A 45 -2.62 -5.79 9.05
C ASP A 45 -2.93 -6.94 10.00
N GLU A 46 -3.89 -6.71 10.89
CA GLU A 46 -4.33 -7.66 11.91
C GLU A 46 -5.59 -8.44 11.46
N ASP A 47 -5.90 -8.55 10.15
CA ASP A 47 -7.07 -9.34 9.69
C ASP A 47 -7.03 -10.79 10.22
N ASP A 48 -7.94 -11.06 11.14
CA ASP A 48 -8.10 -12.32 11.88
C ASP A 48 -8.25 -13.57 10.99
N ARG A 49 -8.66 -13.41 9.72
CA ARG A 49 -8.93 -14.55 8.82
C ARG A 49 -7.69 -15.12 8.16
N THR A 50 -6.64 -14.31 8.00
CA THR A 50 -5.41 -14.72 7.31
C THR A 50 -4.21 -14.76 8.26
N GLY A 51 -4.39 -14.28 9.49
CA GLY A 51 -3.33 -14.07 10.45
C GLY A 51 -2.59 -12.74 10.22
N PRO A 52 -1.74 -12.32 11.16
CA PRO A 52 -1.06 -11.04 11.08
C PRO A 52 -0.13 -10.98 9.86
N ALA A 53 -0.27 -9.90 9.09
CA ALA A 53 0.55 -9.64 7.92
C ALA A 53 1.23 -8.28 8.02
N LEU A 54 2.43 -8.19 7.46
CA LEU A 54 3.12 -6.93 7.23
C LEU A 54 2.77 -6.45 5.82
N LYS A 55 2.49 -5.16 5.67
CA LYS A 55 2.28 -4.56 4.35
C LYS A 55 3.20 -3.38 4.15
N VAL A 56 3.95 -3.42 3.06
CA VAL A 56 4.59 -2.20 2.53
C VAL A 56 3.53 -1.47 1.73
N VAL A 57 3.28 -0.21 2.09
CA VAL A 57 2.25 0.61 1.48
C VAL A 57 2.83 1.91 0.92
N VAL A 58 2.19 2.40 -0.14
CA VAL A 58 2.48 3.70 -0.76
C VAL A 58 1.19 4.50 -0.80
N GLY A 59 1.25 5.76 -0.40
CA GLY A 59 0.12 6.68 -0.52
C GLY A 59 0.60 8.11 -0.74
N PRO A 60 -0.28 9.02 -1.21
CA PRO A 60 0.09 10.43 -1.35
C PRO A 60 0.56 11.02 -0.01
N THR A 61 1.51 11.96 -0.04
CA THR A 61 1.98 12.67 1.16
C THR A 61 0.85 13.44 1.86
N THR A 62 -0.20 13.80 1.11
CA THR A 62 -1.42 14.43 1.64
C THR A 62 -2.62 13.52 1.45
N GLY A 63 -3.30 13.18 2.53
CA GLY A 63 -4.44 12.28 2.54
C GLY A 63 -4.14 10.98 3.27
N ASN A 64 -5.12 10.07 3.32
CA ASN A 64 -5.05 8.84 4.11
C ASN A 64 -5.23 7.58 3.25
N GLU A 65 -5.29 7.73 1.92
CA GLU A 65 -5.40 6.59 1.01
C GLU A 65 -4.02 5.99 0.75
N VAL A 66 -3.90 4.68 0.95
CA VAL A 66 -2.66 3.93 0.75
C VAL A 66 -2.95 2.64 -0.02
N GLU A 67 -2.01 2.21 -0.85
CA GLU A 67 -2.06 0.97 -1.60
C GLU A 67 -0.93 0.03 -1.15
N ALA A 68 -1.25 -1.25 -0.95
CA ALA A 68 -0.26 -2.25 -0.59
C ALA A 68 0.53 -2.70 -1.82
N VAL A 69 1.84 -2.46 -1.80
CA VAL A 69 2.77 -2.89 -2.87
C VAL A 69 3.45 -4.22 -2.55
N ALA A 70 3.43 -4.64 -1.29
CA ALA A 70 3.80 -5.98 -0.86
C ALA A 70 3.03 -6.40 0.39
N ILE A 71 2.76 -7.70 0.51
CA ILE A 71 2.15 -8.35 1.68
C ILE A 71 3.07 -9.49 2.09
N LEU A 72 3.53 -9.46 3.34
CA LEU A 72 4.53 -10.38 3.88
C LEU A 72 4.04 -11.00 5.19
N PRO A 73 4.49 -12.20 5.56
CA PRO A 73 4.17 -12.77 6.86
C PRO A 73 4.75 -11.89 7.98
N ALA A 74 4.04 -11.78 9.12
CA ALA A 74 4.55 -11.11 10.32
C ALA A 74 5.56 -12.01 11.09
N LEU A 75 6.67 -12.32 10.42
CA LEU A 75 7.80 -13.09 10.92
C LEU A 75 9.10 -12.30 10.69
N PRO A 76 10.19 -12.59 11.41
CA PRO A 76 11.47 -11.88 11.24
C PRO A 76 11.98 -11.85 9.80
N GLU A 77 11.81 -12.93 9.05
CA GLU A 77 12.18 -12.98 7.64
C GLU A 77 11.31 -12.04 6.79
N GLY A 78 10.01 -11.94 7.12
CA GLY A 78 9.09 -11.01 6.48
C GLY A 78 9.39 -9.54 6.79
N GLU A 79 9.92 -9.24 7.97
CA GLU A 79 10.41 -7.89 8.30
C GLU A 79 11.64 -7.52 7.45
N ALA A 80 12.61 -8.43 7.32
CA ALA A 80 13.79 -8.20 6.49
C ALA A 80 13.41 -7.98 5.01
N ASP A 81 12.49 -8.79 4.48
CA ASP A 81 11.99 -8.60 3.12
C ASP A 81 11.20 -7.29 2.97
N ALA A 82 10.42 -6.89 3.99
CA ALA A 82 9.71 -5.61 4.00
C ALA A 82 10.68 -4.42 3.97
N ASP A 83 11.82 -4.50 4.65
CA ASP A 83 12.87 -3.48 4.61
C ASP A 83 13.42 -3.30 3.20
N VAL A 84 13.76 -4.42 2.56
CA VAL A 84 14.30 -4.42 1.19
C VAL A 84 13.29 -3.81 0.22
N VAL A 85 12.03 -4.24 0.28
CA VAL A 85 10.97 -3.72 -0.60
C VAL A 85 10.70 -2.25 -0.32
N GLY A 86 10.55 -1.84 0.94
CA GLY A 86 10.28 -0.46 1.32
C GLY A 86 11.36 0.51 0.85
N LEU A 87 12.63 0.15 1.05
CA LEU A 87 13.77 0.95 0.58
C LEU A 87 13.89 0.97 -0.94
N ALA A 88 13.61 -0.15 -1.62
CA ALA A 88 13.64 -0.21 -3.08
C ALA A 88 12.59 0.73 -3.69
N ILE A 89 11.35 0.70 -3.17
CA ILE A 89 10.27 1.59 -3.64
C ILE A 89 10.59 3.05 -3.36
N LEU A 90 11.08 3.38 -2.15
CA LEU A 90 11.52 4.74 -1.83
C LEU A 90 12.59 5.22 -2.82
N ARG A 91 13.59 4.37 -3.08
CA ARG A 91 14.67 4.71 -4.02
C ARG A 91 14.14 4.92 -5.44
N THR A 92 13.18 4.12 -5.88
CA THR A 92 12.52 4.32 -7.18
C THR A 92 11.81 5.67 -7.26
N LEU A 93 11.08 6.07 -6.21
CA LEU A 93 10.40 7.37 -6.16
C LEU A 93 11.39 8.53 -6.17
N GLU A 94 12.51 8.43 -5.45
CA GLU A 94 13.58 9.43 -5.49
C GLU A 94 14.17 9.61 -6.89
N VAL A 95 14.36 8.50 -7.64
CA VAL A 95 14.84 8.55 -9.03
C VAL A 95 13.82 9.24 -9.93
N ILE A 96 12.52 8.96 -9.78
CA ILE A 96 11.45 9.62 -10.54
C ILE A 96 11.41 11.11 -10.21
N GLU A 97 11.52 11.49 -8.94
CA GLU A 97 11.54 12.89 -8.50
C GLU A 97 12.77 13.63 -9.03
N ALA A 98 13.92 12.97 -9.11
CA ALA A 98 15.12 13.54 -9.72
C ALA A 98 14.96 13.73 -11.23
N ALA A 99 14.37 12.76 -11.95
CA ALA A 99 14.12 12.85 -13.38
C ALA A 99 13.07 13.91 -13.75
N GLY A 100 12.07 14.15 -12.89
CA GLY A 100 11.12 15.24 -13.05
C GLY A 100 11.70 16.63 -12.77
N ARG A 101 12.87 16.69 -12.13
CA ARG A 101 13.70 17.89 -11.94
C ARG A 101 14.83 17.91 -12.97
N ASP A 102 14.50 17.86 -14.25
CA ASP A 102 15.52 18.10 -15.27
C ASP A 102 16.15 19.49 -15.01
N PRO A 103 17.48 19.62 -14.97
CA PRO A 103 18.11 20.92 -14.80
C PRO A 103 17.74 21.76 -16.02
N GLU A 104 17.16 22.93 -15.81
CA GLU A 104 17.19 23.99 -16.82
C GLU A 104 18.65 24.11 -17.27
N ILE A 105 18.92 23.72 -18.51
CA ILE A 105 20.21 23.98 -19.15
C ILE A 105 20.24 25.50 -19.34
N ALA A 106 20.81 26.20 -18.37
CA ALA A 106 21.11 27.62 -18.41
C ALA A 106 22.24 27.95 -19.39
#